data_AF-A0A645GUM3-F1
#
_entry.id   AF-A0A645GUM3-F1
#
_cell.length_a   1.000
_cell.length_b   1.000
_cell.length_c   1.000
_cell.angle_alpha   90.00
_cell.angle_beta   90.00
_cell.angle_gamma   90.00
#
_symmetry.space_group_name_H-M   'P 1'
#
loop_
_entity.id
_entity.type
_entity.pdbx_description
1 polymer ?
#
loop_
_entity_poly.entity_id
_entity_poly.type
_entity_poly.pdbx_seq_one_letter_code
_entity_poly.pdbx_strand_id
1 'polypeptide(L)'
;MFDYGFTNFEGMQLVTKGEIKSKDVSVASGTLKTINALAEDDIYYLANKSEAKQIEEEVVLNEALSAPIAKGAVIGYIIFRTTDKEIAKCNLICSDDVLTAGFGHWFMSIIKSWLRLS
;
A
#
# COMPACT_ATOMS: atom_id res chain seq x y z
N MET A 1 39.17 -24.25 0.77
CA MET A 1 37.95 -24.51 0.01
C MET A 1 36.87 -23.62 0.60
N PHE A 2 36.63 -22.46 0.00
CA PHE A 2 35.64 -21.47 0.46
C PHE A 2 34.38 -21.66 -0.38
N ASP A 3 33.50 -22.58 0.02
CA ASP A 3 32.28 -22.86 -0.77
C ASP A 3 30.97 -22.48 -0.07
N TYR A 4 31.03 -21.99 1.17
CA TYR A 4 29.81 -21.72 1.93
C TYR A 4 29.71 -20.26 2.34
N GLY A 5 29.26 -19.42 1.41
CA GLY A 5 29.07 -17.99 1.68
C GLY A 5 27.83 -17.34 1.04
N PHE A 6 27.14 -18.00 0.11
CA PHE A 6 26.12 -17.31 -0.72
C PHE A 6 24.86 -18.14 -1.05
N THR A 7 24.60 -19.27 -0.38
CA THR A 7 23.61 -20.25 -0.89
C THR A 7 22.17 -20.09 -0.37
N ASN A 8 21.83 -19.10 0.48
CA ASN A 8 20.48 -19.07 1.10
C ASN A 8 19.73 -17.74 1.06
N PHE A 9 20.26 -16.69 0.42
CA PHE A 9 19.49 -15.46 0.23
C PHE A 9 18.58 -15.63 -0.99
N GLU A 10 17.28 -15.75 -0.75
CA GLU A 10 16.27 -15.71 -1.81
C GLU A 10 15.67 -14.30 -1.84
N GLY A 11 15.75 -13.64 -3.00
CA GLY A 11 15.06 -12.38 -3.22
C GLY A 11 13.56 -12.66 -3.33
N MET A 12 12.79 -12.27 -2.31
CA MET A 12 11.34 -12.38 -2.31
C MET A 12 10.73 -11.01 -2.63
N GLN A 13 9.76 -11.01 -3.52
CA GLN A 13 8.90 -9.85 -3.71
C GLN A 13 7.85 -9.84 -2.60
N LEU A 14 7.96 -8.89 -1.68
CA LEU A 14 6.99 -8.73 -0.57
C LEU A 14 5.70 -8.08 -1.08
N VAL A 15 5.85 -7.11 -1.96
CA VAL A 15 4.76 -6.30 -2.51
C VAL A 15 5.04 -5.98 -3.97
N THR A 16 4.02 -6.11 -4.80
CA THR A 16 4.05 -5.59 -6.17
C THR A 16 3.33 -4.25 -6.22
N LYS A 17 3.91 -3.26 -6.90
CA LYS A 17 3.22 -2.01 -7.20
C LYS A 17 1.89 -2.29 -7.90
N GLY A 18 0.80 -1.71 -7.37
CA GLY A 18 -0.54 -1.99 -7.89
C GLY A 18 -1.15 -3.32 -7.45
N GLU A 19 -0.50 -4.07 -6.54
CA GLU A 19 -1.09 -5.27 -5.93
C GLU A 19 -2.19 -4.89 -4.95
N ILE A 20 -3.32 -5.60 -5.03
CA ILE A 20 -4.44 -5.38 -4.13
C ILE A 20 -4.15 -6.08 -2.79
N LYS A 21 -3.71 -5.32 -1.79
CA LYS A 21 -3.44 -5.82 -0.43
C LYS A 21 -4.66 -5.82 0.47
N SER A 22 -5.65 -4.96 0.20
CA SER A 22 -6.94 -5.01 0.91
C SER A 22 -8.08 -4.71 -0.04
N LYS A 23 -9.10 -5.57 0.01
CA LYS A 23 -10.33 -5.44 -0.77
C LYS A 23 -11.44 -4.96 0.15
N ASP A 24 -12.39 -4.24 -0.44
CA ASP A 24 -13.62 -3.84 0.22
C ASP A 24 -13.42 -2.93 1.46
N VAL A 25 -12.42 -2.05 1.39
CA VAL A 25 -12.18 -1.06 2.44
C VAL A 25 -13.36 -0.09 2.48
N SER A 26 -14.09 -0.07 3.61
CA SER A 26 -15.29 0.75 3.75
C SER A 26 -14.96 2.24 3.74
N VAL A 27 -15.72 3.00 2.95
CA VAL A 27 -15.59 4.45 2.80
C VAL A 27 -16.88 5.13 3.20
N ALA A 28 -16.77 6.10 4.11
CA ALA A 28 -17.87 6.93 4.54
C ALA A 28 -18.15 8.05 3.53
N SER A 29 -19.44 8.29 3.28
CA SER A 29 -19.94 9.40 2.45
C SER A 29 -19.43 9.44 0.99
N GLY A 30 -18.90 8.33 0.48
CA GLY A 30 -18.45 8.19 -0.90
C GLY A 30 -19.55 7.76 -1.87
N THR A 31 -19.36 8.08 -3.15
CA THR A 31 -20.09 7.49 -4.27
C THR A 31 -19.91 5.98 -4.29
N LEU A 32 -18.69 5.52 -3.94
CA LEU A 32 -18.38 4.13 -3.68
C LEU A 32 -18.41 3.89 -2.17
N LYS A 33 -19.12 2.84 -1.74
CA LYS A 33 -19.16 2.42 -0.34
C LYS A 33 -17.90 1.66 0.07
N THR A 34 -17.22 1.06 -0.90
CA THR A 34 -16.03 0.25 -0.67
C THR A 34 -15.00 0.50 -1.76
N ILE A 35 -13.72 0.41 -1.39
CA ILE A 35 -12.58 0.59 -2.30
C ILE A 35 -11.53 -0.48 -2.14
N ASN A 36 -10.66 -0.57 -3.14
CA ASN A 36 -9.51 -1.45 -3.13
C ASN A 36 -8.25 -0.66 -2.80
N ALA A 37 -7.48 -1.17 -1.84
CA ALA A 37 -6.18 -0.68 -1.44
C ALA A 37 -5.09 -1.34 -2.30
N LEU A 38 -4.38 -0.53 -3.09
CA LEU A 38 -3.22 -0.94 -3.87
C LEU A 38 -1.94 -0.57 -3.15
N ALA A 39 -0.88 -1.34 -3.36
CA ALA A 39 0.45 -0.89 -3.02
C ALA A 39 0.91 0.28 -3.90
N GLU A 40 1.46 1.31 -3.26
CA GLU A 40 2.05 2.47 -3.93
C GLU A 40 3.28 2.10 -4.78
N ASP A 41 4.10 1.19 -4.24
CA ASP A 41 5.39 0.82 -4.82
C ASP A 41 5.73 -0.66 -4.63
N ASP A 42 6.67 -1.14 -5.44
CA ASP A 42 7.18 -2.51 -5.36
C ASP A 42 8.25 -2.63 -4.27
N ILE A 43 8.15 -3.68 -3.46
CA ILE A 43 9.12 -3.95 -2.39
C ILE A 43 9.72 -5.32 -2.61
N TYR A 44 11.03 -5.31 -2.84
CA TYR A 44 11.88 -6.49 -2.90
C TYR A 44 12.70 -6.59 -1.62
N TYR A 45 12.64 -7.74 -0.97
CA TYR A 45 13.42 -8.00 0.23
C TYR A 45 14.27 -9.26 0.05
N LEU A 46 15.56 -9.11 0.36
CA LEU A 46 16.54 -10.19 0.35
C LEU A 46 16.55 -10.82 1.74
N ALA A 47 15.80 -11.91 1.90
CA ALA A 47 15.73 -12.67 3.13
C ALA A 47 16.44 -14.00 2.96
N ASN A 48 17.06 -14.51 4.03
CA ASN A 48 17.35 -15.94 4.06
C ASN A 48 16.07 -16.77 4.21
N LYS A 49 16.09 -18.04 3.78
CA LYS A 49 14.96 -18.98 4.00
C LYS A 49 14.39 -18.98 5.43
N SER A 50 15.26 -18.79 6.42
CA SER A 50 14.87 -18.69 7.83
C SER A 50 14.19 -17.36 8.15
N GLU A 51 14.72 -16.24 7.65
CA GLU A 51 14.14 -14.91 7.85
C GLU A 51 12.77 -14.79 7.17
N ALA A 52 12.62 -15.32 5.96
CA ALA A 52 11.36 -15.30 5.21
C ALA A 52 10.19 -15.96 5.98
N LYS A 53 10.48 -16.96 6.83
CA LYS A 53 9.48 -17.60 7.70
C LYS A 53 9.11 -16.77 8.93
N GLN A 54 9.93 -15.79 9.29
CA GLN A 54 9.75 -14.90 10.44
C GLN A 54 9.23 -13.52 10.02
N ILE A 55 8.90 -13.31 8.74
CA ILE A 55 8.31 -12.06 8.28
C ILE A 55 6.83 -12.06 8.65
N GLU A 56 6.43 -11.04 9.40
CA GLU A 56 5.04 -10.72 9.70
C GLU A 56 4.60 -9.52 8.85
N GLU A 57 3.44 -9.66 8.20
CA GLU A 57 2.79 -8.61 7.42
C GLU A 57 1.68 -7.98 8.28
N GLU A 58 1.80 -6.68 8.56
CA GLU A 58 0.82 -5.90 9.32
C GLU A 58 0.19 -4.86 8.39
N VAL A 59 -1.08 -5.06 8.06
CA VAL A 59 -1.86 -4.12 7.25
C VAL A 59 -2.60 -3.16 8.19
N VAL A 60 -2.26 -1.88 8.09
CA VAL A 60 -2.89 -0.81 8.87
C VAL A 60 -3.65 0.12 7.92
N LEU A 61 -4.98 0.02 7.96
CA LEU A 61 -5.86 0.90 7.21
C LEU A 61 -6.41 1.99 8.13
N ASN A 62 -6.69 3.15 7.56
CA ASN A 62 -7.31 4.22 8.32
C ASN A 62 -8.80 3.86 8.58
N GLU A 63 -9.23 3.84 9.84
CA GLU A 63 -10.62 3.49 10.19
C GLU A 63 -11.64 4.54 9.72
N ALA A 64 -11.18 5.79 9.58
CA ALA A 64 -12.00 6.94 9.19
C ALA A 64 -11.78 7.35 7.73
N LEU A 65 -11.91 6.41 6.80
CA LEU A 65 -11.86 6.74 5.37
C LEU A 65 -13.12 7.48 4.96
N SER A 66 -12.99 8.78 4.74
CA SER A 66 -14.07 9.66 4.31
C SER A 66 -13.82 10.13 2.88
N ALA A 67 -14.84 10.11 2.05
CA ALA A 67 -14.77 10.73 0.73
C ALA A 67 -14.63 12.27 0.85
N PRO A 68 -13.92 12.94 -0.07
CA PRO A 68 -13.42 12.40 -1.34
C PRO A 68 -12.01 11.78 -1.22
N ILE A 69 -11.82 10.61 -1.85
CA ILE A 69 -10.54 9.89 -1.92
C ILE A 69 -10.11 9.86 -3.38
N ALA A 70 -8.96 10.45 -3.71
CA ALA A 70 -8.46 10.39 -5.06
C ALA A 70 -7.83 9.04 -5.36
N LYS A 71 -7.80 8.64 -6.64
CA LYS A 71 -6.93 7.56 -7.09
C LYS A 71 -5.49 7.91 -6.75
N GLY A 72 -4.77 7.00 -6.12
CA GLY A 72 -3.42 7.25 -5.63
C GLY A 72 -3.35 7.93 -4.26
N ALA A 73 -4.49 8.30 -3.64
CA ALA A 73 -4.48 8.82 -2.28
C ALA A 73 -4.14 7.73 -1.27
N VAL A 74 -3.28 8.05 -0.31
CA VAL A 74 -2.88 7.13 0.76
C VAL A 74 -4.06 6.90 1.72
N ILE A 75 -4.50 5.65 1.82
CA ILE A 75 -5.63 5.21 2.67
C ILE A 75 -5.18 4.35 3.85
N GLY A 76 -3.89 4.02 3.89
CA GLY A 76 -3.26 3.22 4.93
C GLY A 76 -1.82 2.91 4.55
N TYR A 77 -1.25 1.93 5.22
CA TYR A 77 0.08 1.44 4.94
C TYR A 77 0.17 -0.03 5.38
N ILE A 78 1.14 -0.72 4.80
CA ILE A 78 1.50 -2.08 5.14
C ILE A 78 2.93 -2.09 5.65
N ILE A 79 3.15 -2.77 6.75
CA ILE A 79 4.46 -2.89 7.40
C ILE A 79 4.86 -4.35 7.41
N PHE A 80 6.08 -4.62 6.96
CA PHE A 80 6.73 -5.91 7.10
C PHE A 80 7.69 -5.81 8.28
N ARG A 81 7.50 -6.66 9.28
CA ARG A 81 8.38 -6.76 10.44
C ARG A 81 8.98 -8.15 10.51
N THR A 82 10.19 -8.23 11.04
CA THR A 82 10.79 -9.49 11.50
C THR A 82 10.95 -9.42 13.01
N THR A 83 11.35 -10.52 13.63
CA THR A 83 11.53 -10.66 15.09
C THR A 83 12.43 -9.57 15.70
N ASP A 84 13.33 -8.97 14.92
CA ASP A 84 14.30 -7.99 15.39
C ASP A 84 13.93 -6.53 15.04
N LYS A 85 13.21 -6.27 13.92
CA LYS A 85 12.95 -4.91 13.41
C LYS A 85 11.93 -4.83 12.26
N GLU A 86 11.48 -3.60 11.95
CA GLU A 86 10.79 -3.28 10.69
C GLU A 86 11.76 -3.42 9.51
N ILE A 87 11.37 -4.23 8.52
CA ILE A 87 12.17 -4.54 7.32
C ILE A 87 11.72 -3.73 6.12
N ALA A 88 10.41 -3.48 5.99
CA ALA A 88 9.88 -2.64 4.94
C ALA A 88 8.54 -2.01 5.33
N LYS A 89 8.23 -0.88 4.69
CA LYS A 89 6.94 -0.22 4.81
C LYS A 89 6.52 0.28 3.43
N CYS A 90 5.30 -0.04 3.02
CA CYS A 90 4.69 0.46 1.79
C CYS A 90 3.41 1.23 2.11
N ASN A 91 3.18 2.34 1.42
CA ASN A 91 1.91 3.04 1.51
C ASN A 91 0.85 2.27 0.70
N LEU A 92 -0.37 2.25 1.21
CA LEU A 92 -1.53 1.73 0.50
C LEU A 92 -2.32 2.90 -0.06
N ILE A 93 -2.49 2.90 -1.38
CA ILE A 93 -3.18 3.93 -2.14
C ILE A 93 -4.51 3.44 -2.70
N CYS A 94 -5.43 4.35 -2.95
CA CYS A 94 -6.72 4.01 -3.54
C CYS A 94 -6.58 3.66 -5.03
N SER A 95 -7.25 2.59 -5.46
CA SER A 95 -7.30 2.17 -6.87
C SER A 95 -8.06 3.14 -7.78
N ASP A 96 -9.08 3.79 -7.22
CA ASP A 96 -10.11 4.53 -7.94
C ASP A 96 -10.46 5.84 -7.22
N ASP A 97 -10.97 6.81 -7.98
CA ASP A 97 -11.45 8.07 -7.42
C ASP A 97 -12.83 7.90 -6.79
N VAL A 98 -12.91 8.05 -5.47
CA VAL A 98 -14.17 8.10 -4.72
C VAL A 98 -14.55 9.55 -4.49
N LEU A 99 -15.52 10.03 -5.26
CA LEU A 99 -16.11 11.34 -5.02
C LEU A 99 -17.13 11.26 -3.89
N THR A 100 -17.29 12.34 -3.13
CA THR A 100 -18.44 12.49 -2.22
C THR A 100 -19.69 12.78 -3.07
N ALA A 101 -20.84 12.26 -2.68
CA ALA A 101 -22.11 12.44 -3.40
C ALA A 101 -22.55 13.91 -3.62
N GLY A 102 -21.90 14.89 -2.97
CA GLY A 102 -22.19 16.32 -3.11
C GLY A 102 -21.02 17.24 -3.52
N PHE A 103 -19.78 16.74 -3.66
CA PHE A 103 -18.57 17.59 -3.78
C PHE A 103 -17.70 17.34 -5.04
N GLY A 104 -18.20 16.63 -6.05
CA GLY A 104 -17.39 16.20 -7.20
C GLY A 104 -16.70 17.34 -7.98
N HIS A 105 -17.34 18.50 -8.13
CA HIS A 105 -16.78 19.61 -8.92
C HIS A 105 -15.59 20.28 -8.22
N TRP A 106 -15.63 20.41 -6.89
CA TRP A 106 -14.59 21.11 -6.13
C TRP A 106 -13.32 20.27 -5.99
N PHE A 107 -13.48 18.95 -5.83
CA PHE A 107 -12.37 18.02 -5.64
C PHE A 107 -11.44 17.93 -6.85
N MET A 108 -12.00 17.94 -8.07
CA MET A 108 -11.21 17.80 -9.30
C MET A 108 -10.19 18.94 -9.50
N SER A 109 -10.44 20.12 -8.92
CA SER A 109 -9.47 21.24 -8.90
C SER A 109 -8.22 20.94 -8.06
N ILE A 110 -8.37 20.22 -6.94
CA ILE A 110 -7.26 19.89 -6.04
C ILE A 110 -6.31 18.88 -6.73
N ILE A 111 -6.88 17.86 -7.37
CA ILE A 111 -6.10 16.83 -8.10
C ILE A 111 -5.36 17.45 -9.30
N LYS A 112 -6.03 18.34 -10.05
CA LYS A 112 -5.38 19.09 -11.15
C LYS A 112 -4.24 19.98 -10.67
N SER A 113 -4.26 20.44 -9.42
CA SER A 113 -3.19 21.26 -8.86
C SER A 113 -1.91 20.46 -8.60
N TRP A 114 -2.04 19.20 -8.20
CA TRP A 114 -0.89 18.31 -7.98
C TRP A 114 -0.30 17.80 -9.30
N LEU A 115 -1.12 17.51 -10.31
CA LEU A 115 -0.68 17.15 -11.66
C LEU A 115 0.01 18.29 -12.43
N ARG A 116 -0.08 19.54 -11.94
CA ARG A 116 0.57 20.70 -12.56
C ARG A 116 1.97 20.99 -12.00
N LEU A 117 2.41 20.28 -10.96
CA LEU A 117 3.70 20.52 -10.29
C LEU A 117 4.72 19.37 -10.39
N SER A 118 4.40 18.29 -11.12
CA SER A 118 5.35 17.24 -11.53
C SER A 118 5.58 17.26 -13.04
#